data_AF-A0A3M2C1I7-F1
#
_entry.id   AF-A0A3M2C1I7-F1
#
_cell.length_a   1.000
_cell.length_b   1.000
_cell.length_c   1.000
_cell.angle_alpha   90.00
_cell.angle_beta   90.00
_cell.angle_gamma   90.00
#
_symmetry.space_group_name_H-M   'P 1'
#
loop_
_entity.id
_entity.type
_entity.pdbx_description
1 polymer ?
#
loop_
_entity_poly.entity_id
_entity_poly.type
_entity_poly.pdbx_seq_one_letter_code
_entity_poly.pdbx_strand_id
1 'polypeptide(L)'
;MTDIRLLELRPVAGMFSNVNQVIQHLYMAEKQGYRFAIDWSGSCYRWDYLDQDPWEYYFEPCFELPDDMDRASLASCPQDLPNVYYKGKYYDKDNIMVSFIWPEGSVGLQFWPKERNLPYRLIRKYIHLQPHIQEMIDDFARQHFSGPVVGVHIRGEGAKDTGEVWLRTQFRSVDPR
;
A
#
# COMPACT_ATOMS: atom_id res chain seq x y z
N MET A 1 15.17 19.05 -12.39
CA MET A 1 15.13 17.57 -12.40
C MET A 1 13.96 17.16 -11.54
N THR A 2 13.13 16.23 -12.02
CA THR A 2 12.04 15.67 -11.21
C THR A 2 12.67 14.81 -10.12
N ASP A 3 12.38 15.08 -8.86
CA ASP A 3 12.83 14.24 -7.74
C ASP A 3 12.05 12.92 -7.79
N ILE A 4 12.72 11.83 -8.17
CA ILE A 4 12.15 10.48 -8.26
C ILE A 4 12.81 9.62 -7.19
N ARG A 5 11.98 8.93 -6.40
CA ARG A 5 12.40 8.09 -5.27
C ARG A 5 11.93 6.66 -5.45
N LEU A 6 12.43 5.74 -4.63
CA LEU A 6 11.99 4.34 -4.60
C LEU A 6 11.10 4.07 -3.39
N LEU A 7 9.88 3.60 -3.60
CA LEU A 7 9.01 3.09 -2.54
C LEU A 7 9.08 1.56 -2.50
N GLU A 8 9.85 1.04 -1.56
CA GLU A 8 9.89 -0.39 -1.26
C GLU A 8 8.68 -0.77 -0.40
N LEU A 9 7.90 -1.73 -0.90
CA LEU A 9 6.71 -2.25 -0.24
C LEU A 9 7.05 -3.48 0.61
N ARG A 10 6.20 -3.74 1.61
CA ARG A 10 6.48 -4.78 2.61
C ARG A 10 6.27 -6.17 2.00
N PRO A 11 7.26 -7.08 2.14
CA PRO A 11 7.21 -8.42 1.54
C PRO A 11 6.10 -9.29 2.14
N VAL A 12 5.91 -9.22 3.46
CA VAL A 12 4.98 -10.09 4.21
C VAL A 12 3.59 -9.50 4.39
N ALA A 13 3.34 -8.27 3.95
CA ALA A 13 2.07 -7.59 4.17
C ALA A 13 1.07 -7.86 3.03
N GLY A 14 -0.20 -8.01 3.39
CA GLY A 14 -1.28 -8.16 2.41
C GLY A 14 -1.46 -6.92 1.52
N MET A 15 -2.07 -7.12 0.34
CA MET A 15 -2.27 -6.07 -0.68
C MET A 15 -2.90 -4.79 -0.13
N PHE A 16 -3.95 -4.91 0.69
CA PHE A 16 -4.59 -3.75 1.33
C PHE A 16 -3.61 -2.89 2.13
N SER A 17 -2.70 -3.51 2.88
CA SER A 17 -1.73 -2.80 3.71
C SER A 17 -0.70 -2.06 2.86
N ASN A 18 -0.22 -2.69 1.78
CA ASN A 18 0.75 -2.10 0.86
C ASN A 18 0.12 -1.00 -0.01
N VAL A 19 -1.10 -1.18 -0.51
CA VAL A 19 -1.84 -0.12 -1.21
C VAL A 19 -2.05 1.08 -0.30
N ASN A 20 -2.38 0.88 0.99
CA ASN A 20 -2.50 2.00 1.93
C ASN A 20 -1.18 2.74 2.15
N GLN A 21 -0.03 2.04 2.10
CA GLN A 21 1.29 2.66 2.13
C GLN A 21 1.53 3.49 0.86
N VAL A 22 1.17 2.99 -0.32
CA VAL A 22 1.26 3.75 -1.57
C VAL A 22 0.41 5.02 -1.51
N ILE A 23 -0.84 4.95 -1.04
CA ILE A 23 -1.72 6.13 -0.94
C ILE A 23 -1.14 7.18 0.01
N GLN A 24 -0.51 6.77 1.12
CA GLN A 24 0.22 7.70 2.00
C GLN A 24 1.34 8.42 1.24
N HIS A 25 2.18 7.68 0.50
CA HIS A 25 3.27 8.29 -0.26
C HIS A 25 2.77 9.15 -1.42
N LEU A 26 1.65 8.80 -2.07
CA LEU A 26 1.02 9.64 -3.10
C LEU A 26 0.65 11.03 -2.55
N TYR A 27 0.12 11.10 -1.34
CA TYR A 27 -0.17 12.36 -0.69
C TYR A 27 1.06 13.18 -0.38
N MET A 28 2.09 12.53 0.17
CA MET A 28 3.34 13.20 0.47
C MET A 28 4.04 13.69 -0.79
N ALA A 29 3.97 12.90 -1.87
CA ALA A 29 4.42 13.28 -3.21
C ALA A 29 3.69 14.54 -3.71
N GLU A 30 2.36 14.62 -3.60
CA GLU A 30 1.61 15.84 -3.96
C GLU A 30 1.98 17.06 -3.09
N LYS A 31 2.24 16.86 -1.80
CA LYS A 31 2.58 17.95 -0.87
C LYS A 31 4.02 18.45 -1.01
N GLN A 32 4.95 17.55 -1.28
CA GLN A 32 6.39 17.83 -1.29
C GLN A 32 6.99 17.94 -2.70
N GLY A 33 6.21 17.61 -3.75
CA GLY A 33 6.61 17.76 -5.14
C GLY A 33 7.61 16.71 -5.64
N TYR A 34 7.57 15.48 -5.10
CA TYR A 34 8.35 14.35 -5.61
C TYR A 34 7.47 13.33 -6.34
N ARG A 35 8.09 12.38 -7.05
CA ARG A 35 7.47 11.18 -7.61
C ARG A 35 8.19 9.95 -7.11
N PHE A 36 7.62 8.77 -7.29
CA PHE A 36 8.31 7.55 -6.90
C PHE A 36 8.00 6.37 -7.82
N ALA A 37 8.99 5.50 -7.98
CA ALA A 37 8.83 4.14 -8.45
C ALA A 37 8.43 3.24 -7.29
N ILE A 38 7.71 2.16 -7.57
CA ILE A 38 7.30 1.18 -6.56
C ILE A 38 8.13 -0.09 -6.79
N ASP A 39 8.67 -0.64 -5.72
CA ASP A 39 9.28 -1.97 -5.70
C ASP A 39 8.50 -2.85 -4.73
N TRP A 40 7.87 -3.88 -5.27
CA TRP A 40 7.19 -4.93 -4.51
C TRP A 40 7.74 -6.32 -4.84
N SER A 41 8.97 -6.39 -5.34
CA SER A 41 9.62 -7.63 -5.78
C SER A 41 9.80 -8.67 -4.66
N GLY A 42 9.78 -8.25 -3.39
CA GLY A 42 9.80 -9.14 -2.21
C GLY A 42 8.43 -9.67 -1.78
N SER A 43 7.34 -9.30 -2.45
CA SER A 43 5.97 -9.60 -2.04
C SER A 43 5.65 -11.09 -1.92
N CYS A 44 4.80 -11.45 -0.95
CA CYS A 44 4.14 -12.76 -0.90
C CYS A 44 3.16 -13.01 -2.07
N TYR A 45 2.87 -11.99 -2.88
CA TYR A 45 2.10 -12.10 -4.12
C TYR A 45 2.99 -12.35 -5.36
N ARG A 46 4.30 -12.50 -5.19
CA ARG A 46 5.20 -12.86 -6.29
C ARG A 46 4.96 -14.30 -6.73
N TRP A 47 4.91 -14.48 -8.05
CA TRP A 47 4.89 -15.80 -8.68
C TRP A 47 6.25 -16.10 -9.29
N ASP A 48 6.85 -17.23 -8.95
CA ASP A 48 8.20 -17.61 -9.39
C ASP A 48 8.35 -17.73 -10.92
N TYR A 49 7.25 -17.97 -11.63
CA TYR A 49 7.25 -18.11 -13.09
C TYR A 49 6.98 -16.80 -13.84
N LEU A 50 6.59 -15.74 -13.14
CA LEU A 50 6.44 -14.40 -13.69
C LEU A 50 7.65 -13.59 -13.23
N ASP A 51 8.58 -13.34 -14.15
CA ASP A 51 9.73 -12.46 -13.91
C ASP A 51 9.29 -10.98 -13.99
N GLN A 52 8.35 -10.63 -13.11
CA GLN A 52 7.74 -9.31 -13.04
C GLN A 52 7.50 -8.91 -11.58
N ASP A 53 7.67 -7.63 -11.29
CA ASP A 53 7.28 -7.06 -9.99
C ASP A 53 5.75 -7.22 -9.80
N PRO A 54 5.29 -7.77 -8.65
CA PRO A 54 3.86 -7.94 -8.38
C PRO A 54 3.04 -6.67 -8.51
N TRP A 55 3.60 -5.49 -8.20
CA TRP A 55 2.90 -4.23 -8.42
C TRP A 55 2.55 -4.06 -9.90
N GLU A 56 3.50 -4.27 -10.80
CA GLU A 56 3.31 -4.10 -12.24
C GLU A 56 2.38 -5.13 -12.86
N TYR A 57 2.23 -6.29 -12.21
CA TYR A 57 1.24 -7.28 -12.63
C TYR A 57 -0.19 -6.77 -12.34
N TYR A 58 -0.44 -6.18 -11.16
CA TYR A 58 -1.79 -5.77 -10.76
C TYR A 58 -2.16 -4.34 -11.18
N PHE A 59 -1.19 -3.43 -11.17
CA PHE A 59 -1.39 -1.99 -11.28
C PHE A 59 -0.47 -1.36 -12.31
N GLU A 60 -0.93 -0.26 -12.90
CA GLU A 60 -0.10 0.62 -13.71
C GLU A 60 0.84 1.45 -12.80
N PRO A 61 1.96 1.98 -13.33
CA PRO A 61 2.79 2.95 -12.60
C PRO A 61 1.97 4.16 -12.16
N CYS A 62 2.13 4.59 -10.90
CA CYS A 62 1.43 5.79 -10.41
C CYS A 62 1.89 7.09 -11.08
N PHE A 63 3.08 7.09 -11.67
CA PHE A 63 3.65 8.23 -12.36
C PHE A 63 4.29 7.75 -13.66
N GLU A 64 4.34 8.61 -14.67
CA GLU A 64 5.24 8.43 -15.80
C GLU A 64 6.69 8.55 -15.31
N LEU A 65 7.46 7.50 -15.56
CA LEU A 65 8.85 7.32 -15.17
C LEU A 65 9.68 7.15 -16.45
N PRO A 66 10.91 7.70 -16.52
CA PRO A 66 11.86 7.40 -17.60
C PRO A 66 12.04 5.89 -17.87
N ASP A 67 12.04 5.51 -19.15
CA ASP A 67 12.14 4.11 -19.59
C ASP A 67 13.48 3.44 -19.21
N ASP A 68 14.54 4.24 -19.07
CA ASP A 68 15.90 3.81 -18.75
C ASP A 68 16.26 3.92 -17.26
N MET A 69 15.24 4.08 -16.41
CA MET A 69 15.44 4.25 -14.97
C MET A 69 15.86 2.95 -14.29
N ASP A 70 17.08 2.93 -13.77
CA ASP A 70 17.54 1.90 -12.84
C ASP A 70 17.01 2.16 -11.42
N ARG A 71 16.08 1.32 -10.95
CA ARG A 71 15.52 1.40 -9.59
C ARG A 71 16.58 1.30 -8.51
N ALA A 72 17.66 0.55 -8.73
CA ALA A 72 18.73 0.39 -7.75
C ALA A 72 19.51 1.70 -7.52
N SER A 73 19.43 2.65 -8.45
CA SER A 73 20.06 3.96 -8.36
C SER A 73 19.21 5.02 -7.64
N LEU A 74 17.93 4.72 -7.39
CA LEU A 74 17.00 5.67 -6.78
C LEU A 74 17.19 5.75 -5.27
N ALA A 75 17.07 6.96 -4.73
CA ALA A 75 17.02 7.13 -3.28
C ALA A 75 15.70 6.56 -2.74
N SER A 76 15.76 5.78 -1.66
CA SER A 76 14.56 5.29 -0.98
C SER A 76 13.69 6.45 -0.52
N CYS A 77 12.37 6.28 -0.61
CA CYS A 77 11.42 7.18 0.03
C CYS A 77 11.74 7.23 1.52
N PRO A 78 11.64 8.42 2.16
CA PRO A 78 11.72 8.50 3.61
C PRO A 78 10.73 7.52 4.24
N GLN A 79 11.26 6.44 4.81
CA GLN A 79 10.47 5.44 5.54
C GLN A 79 9.96 6.04 6.85
N ASP A 80 10.73 6.97 7.40
CA ASP A 80 10.32 7.93 8.41
C ASP A 80 9.50 9.03 7.74
N LEU A 81 8.29 8.68 7.28
CA LEU A 81 7.25 9.69 7.06
C LEU A 81 7.21 10.55 8.33
N PRO A 82 7.23 11.90 8.24
CA PRO A 82 7.32 12.77 9.40
C PRO A 82 6.26 12.32 10.37
N ASN A 83 6.74 11.66 11.43
CA ASN A 83 5.89 10.97 12.35
C ASN A 83 4.88 11.99 12.77
N VAL A 84 3.63 11.64 12.53
CA VAL A 84 2.55 12.25 13.21
C VAL A 84 2.62 11.63 14.63
N TYR A 85 3.61 12.14 15.40
CA TYR A 85 4.14 11.62 16.67
C TYR A 85 3.02 11.34 17.68
N TYR A 86 3.17 10.27 18.48
CA TYR A 86 2.45 10.08 19.73
C TYR A 86 3.43 9.92 20.92
N LYS A 87 3.28 10.79 21.94
CA LYS A 87 4.12 11.00 23.15
C LYS A 87 5.50 11.71 23.01
N GLY A 88 5.70 12.74 22.18
CA GLY A 88 4.70 13.52 21.46
C GLY A 88 5.22 14.79 20.79
N LYS A 89 4.47 15.39 19.86
CA LYS A 89 3.34 14.90 19.03
C LYS A 89 3.37 15.69 17.71
N TYR A 90 2.92 15.10 16.60
CA TYR A 90 2.41 15.76 15.43
C TYR A 90 1.17 14.96 15.07
N TYR A 91 0.06 15.62 14.79
CA TYR A 91 -1.24 15.06 14.40
C TYR A 91 -1.74 16.01 13.34
N ASP A 92 -1.49 15.70 12.08
CA ASP A 92 -2.15 16.44 10.99
C ASP A 92 -3.55 15.83 10.80
N LYS A 93 -4.53 16.72 10.75
CA LYS A 93 -5.95 16.48 10.41
C LYS A 93 -6.13 15.85 9.03
N ASP A 94 -5.10 15.88 8.17
CA ASP A 94 -5.15 15.45 6.78
C ASP A 94 -4.73 13.96 6.56
N ASN A 95 -4.53 13.18 7.62
CA ASN A 95 -3.96 11.83 7.52
C ASN A 95 -4.73 10.85 6.62
N ILE A 96 -4.08 10.44 5.53
CA ILE A 96 -4.45 9.28 4.73
C ILE A 96 -3.91 8.04 5.41
N MET A 97 -4.81 7.12 5.78
CA MET A 97 -4.57 5.75 6.27
C MET A 97 -3.15 5.46 6.73
N VAL A 98 -2.71 5.98 7.88
CA VAL A 98 -1.34 5.80 8.35
C VAL A 98 -1.17 4.38 8.89
N SER A 99 -0.26 3.59 8.29
CA SER A 99 0.28 2.38 8.95
C SER A 99 1.36 2.86 9.92
N PHE A 100 1.22 2.61 11.21
CA PHE A 100 2.31 2.91 12.15
C PHE A 100 3.40 1.89 11.92
N ILE A 101 4.64 2.34 11.68
CA ILE A 101 5.81 1.50 11.87
C ILE A 101 6.41 1.96 13.18
N TRP A 102 6.36 1.11 14.20
CA TRP A 102 7.00 1.39 15.46
C TRP A 102 8.53 1.31 15.31
N PRO A 103 9.32 1.99 16.15
CA PRO A 103 10.79 2.01 16.05
C PRO A 103 11.44 0.61 16.03
N GLU A 104 10.77 -0.38 16.62
CA GLU A 104 11.17 -1.80 16.63
C GLU A 104 10.71 -2.60 15.41
N GLY A 105 10.14 -1.96 14.39
CA GLY A 105 9.69 -2.56 13.13
C GLY A 105 8.30 -3.20 13.17
N SER A 106 7.58 -3.10 14.30
CA SER A 106 6.22 -3.62 14.42
C SER A 106 5.21 -2.69 13.74
N VAL A 107 4.14 -3.23 13.15
CA VAL A 107 3.12 -2.42 12.46
C VAL A 107 1.92 -2.18 13.38
N GLY A 108 1.67 -0.92 13.77
CA GLY A 108 0.51 -0.53 14.57
C GLY A 108 -0.78 -0.34 13.75
N LEU A 109 -1.91 -0.34 14.45
CA LEU A 109 -3.26 -0.21 13.88
C LEU A 109 -3.37 0.98 12.93
N GLN A 110 -3.95 0.75 11.74
CA GLN A 110 -4.25 1.80 10.79
C GLN A 110 -5.19 2.83 11.43
N PHE A 111 -4.79 4.10 11.50
CA PHE A 111 -5.75 5.16 11.81
C PHE A 111 -6.59 5.45 10.59
N TRP A 112 -7.91 5.31 10.75
CA TRP A 112 -8.86 5.72 9.73
C TRP A 112 -8.83 7.24 9.56
N PRO A 113 -8.76 7.77 8.33
CA PRO A 113 -8.93 9.19 8.07
C PRO A 113 -10.28 9.68 8.57
N LYS A 114 -10.33 10.91 9.08
CA LYS A 114 -11.61 11.63 9.18
C LYS A 114 -12.18 11.95 7.80
N GLU A 115 -11.30 12.23 6.83
CA GLU A 115 -11.65 12.59 5.47
C GLU A 115 -11.55 11.40 4.52
N ARG A 116 -12.63 10.62 4.41
CA ARG A 116 -12.70 9.47 3.49
C ARG A 116 -12.51 9.83 2.01
N ASN A 117 -12.83 11.08 1.64
CA ASN A 117 -12.76 11.54 0.26
C ASN A 117 -11.32 11.73 -0.24
N LEU A 118 -10.36 12.00 0.65
CA LEU A 118 -8.99 12.27 0.25
C LEU A 118 -8.29 11.01 -0.30
N PRO A 119 -8.26 9.86 0.41
CA PRO A 119 -7.78 8.60 -0.17
C PRO A 119 -8.51 8.23 -1.47
N TYR A 120 -9.83 8.40 -1.51
CA TYR A 120 -10.63 8.13 -2.72
C TYR A 120 -10.13 8.93 -3.93
N ARG A 121 -9.87 10.23 -3.76
CA ARG A 121 -9.34 11.09 -4.83
C ARG A 121 -7.95 10.62 -5.30
N LEU A 122 -7.07 10.23 -4.39
CA LEU A 122 -5.73 9.77 -4.74
C LEU A 122 -5.78 8.43 -5.47
N ILE A 123 -6.57 7.46 -4.98
CA ILE A 123 -6.80 6.17 -5.63
C ILE A 123 -7.28 6.41 -7.07
N ARG A 124 -8.34 7.20 -7.24
CA ARG A 124 -8.93 7.49 -8.56
C ARG A 124 -7.96 8.19 -9.52
N LYS A 125 -6.98 8.93 -9.01
CA LYS A 125 -6.04 9.70 -9.82
C LYS A 125 -4.81 8.87 -10.21
N TYR A 126 -4.31 8.03 -9.32
CA TYR A 126 -2.97 7.45 -9.42
C TYR A 126 -2.92 5.92 -9.40
N ILE A 127 -3.97 5.25 -8.92
CA ILE A 127 -3.97 3.79 -8.82
C ILE A 127 -4.93 3.24 -9.85
N HIS A 128 -4.36 2.78 -10.96
CA HIS A 128 -5.07 2.19 -12.08
C HIS A 128 -4.71 0.71 -12.17
N LEU A 129 -5.69 -0.14 -12.46
CA LEU A 129 -5.45 -1.57 -12.67
C LEU A 129 -4.81 -1.77 -14.04
N GLN A 130 -3.98 -2.81 -14.15
CA GLN A 130 -3.54 -3.26 -15.47
C GLN A 130 -4.74 -3.66 -16.34
N PRO A 131 -4.72 -3.44 -17.66
CA PRO A 131 -5.85 -3.71 -18.54
C PRO A 131 -6.41 -5.13 -18.42
N HIS A 132 -5.54 -6.14 -18.31
CA HIS A 132 -5.95 -7.55 -18.21
C HIS A 132 -6.65 -7.87 -16.88
N ILE A 133 -6.30 -7.17 -15.79
CA ILE A 133 -6.99 -7.30 -14.50
C ILE A 133 -8.37 -6.64 -14.57
N GLN A 134 -8.46 -5.45 -15.19
CA GLN A 134 -9.72 -4.76 -15.39
C GLN A 134 -10.68 -5.60 -16.27
N GLU A 135 -10.18 -6.19 -17.35
CA GLU A 135 -10.97 -7.06 -18.23
C GLU A 135 -11.52 -8.27 -17.47
N MET A 136 -10.71 -8.92 -16.63
CA MET A 136 -11.13 -10.04 -15.78
C MET A 136 -12.25 -9.64 -14.81
N ILE A 137 -12.14 -8.46 -14.21
CA ILE A 137 -13.18 -7.91 -13.30
C ILE A 137 -14.45 -7.60 -14.07
N ASP A 138 -14.34 -6.97 -15.24
CA ASP A 138 -15.47 -6.60 -16.08
C ASP A 138 -16.22 -7.84 -16.59
N ASP A 139 -15.50 -8.90 -16.96
CA ASP A 139 -16.07 -10.19 -17.33
C ASP A 139 -16.84 -10.82 -16.17
N PHE A 140 -16.24 -10.87 -14.98
CA PHE A 140 -16.90 -11.38 -13.79
C PHE A 140 -18.17 -10.58 -13.47
N ALA A 141 -18.09 -9.25 -13.54
CA ALA A 141 -19.23 -8.37 -13.31
C ALA A 141 -20.35 -8.59 -14.34
N ARG A 142 -20.02 -8.72 -15.63
CA ARG A 142 -21.01 -9.02 -16.69
C ARG A 142 -21.75 -10.33 -16.43
N GLN A 143 -21.04 -11.36 -15.95
CA GLN A 143 -21.60 -12.69 -15.75
C GLN A 143 -22.46 -12.80 -14.48
N HIS A 144 -22.17 -12.01 -13.46
CA HIS A 144 -22.75 -12.21 -12.13
C HIS A 144 -23.57 -11.03 -11.60
N PHE A 145 -23.37 -9.80 -12.10
CA PHE A 145 -23.91 -8.57 -11.48
C PHE A 145 -25.06 -7.95 -12.32
N SER A 146 -25.86 -8.76 -13.01
CA SER A 146 -26.99 -8.28 -13.83
C SER A 146 -28.21 -7.77 -13.03
N GLY A 147 -28.15 -7.79 -11.70
CA GLY A 147 -29.21 -7.37 -10.79
C GLY A 147 -28.66 -6.82 -9.47
N PRO A 148 -29.50 -6.59 -8.45
CA PRO A 148 -29.03 -6.13 -7.15
C PRO A 148 -28.05 -7.12 -6.51
N VAL A 149 -26.86 -6.62 -6.14
CA VAL A 149 -25.80 -7.42 -5.50
C VAL A 149 -25.54 -6.92 -4.10
N VAL A 150 -25.43 -7.84 -3.14
CA VAL A 150 -24.94 -7.55 -1.79
C VAL A 150 -23.53 -8.10 -1.65
N GLY A 151 -22.55 -7.21 -1.55
CA GLY A 151 -21.17 -7.59 -1.27
C GLY A 151 -21.00 -7.97 0.20
N VAL A 152 -20.55 -9.20 0.46
CA VAL A 152 -20.29 -9.69 1.81
C VAL A 152 -18.81 -10.07 1.91
N HIS A 153 -18.04 -9.33 2.71
CA HIS A 153 -16.65 -9.65 2.99
C HIS A 153 -16.53 -10.29 4.37
N ILE A 154 -16.27 -11.60 4.40
CA ILE A 154 -16.00 -12.35 5.62
C ILE A 154 -14.53 -12.74 5.59
N ARG A 155 -13.76 -12.15 6.49
CA ARG A 155 -12.39 -12.59 6.75
C ARG A 155 -12.44 -13.73 7.76
N GLY A 156 -12.07 -14.94 7.34
CA GLY A 156 -12.04 -16.13 8.20
C GLY A 156 -10.96 -16.06 9.28
N GLU A 157 -10.55 -17.21 9.83
CA GLU A 157 -9.48 -17.29 10.86
C GLU A 157 -8.12 -16.72 10.43
N GLY A 158 -7.97 -16.31 9.17
CA GLY A 158 -6.76 -15.73 8.56
C GLY A 158 -6.21 -14.45 9.20
N ALA A 159 -6.61 -14.07 10.41
CA ALA A 159 -5.72 -13.32 11.31
C ALA A 159 -4.54 -14.22 11.76
N LYS A 160 -4.79 -15.51 12.01
CA LYS A 160 -3.78 -16.52 12.34
C LYS A 160 -2.82 -16.80 11.18
N ASP A 161 -3.33 -16.86 9.95
CA ASP A 161 -2.55 -17.17 8.75
C ASP A 161 -1.86 -15.95 8.11
N THR A 162 -2.22 -14.72 8.47
CA THR A 162 -1.47 -13.51 8.04
C THR A 162 -0.08 -13.37 8.67
N GLY A 163 0.43 -14.43 9.28
CA GLY A 163 1.60 -14.36 10.14
C GLY A 163 1.39 -13.45 11.34
N GLU A 164 0.20 -12.91 11.61
CA GLU A 164 -0.02 -11.96 12.71
C GLU A 164 0.26 -12.63 14.06
N VAL A 165 -0.19 -13.88 14.24
CA VAL A 165 0.13 -14.67 15.43
C VAL A 165 1.63 -14.98 15.48
N TRP A 166 2.25 -15.37 14.36
CA TRP A 166 3.69 -15.64 14.30
C TRP A 166 4.52 -14.38 14.60
N LEU A 167 4.16 -13.24 14.03
CA LEU A 167 4.77 -11.91 14.23
C LEU A 167 4.57 -11.43 15.68
N ARG A 168 3.36 -11.57 16.24
CA ARG A 168 3.10 -11.28 17.66
C ARG A 168 3.89 -12.19 18.61
N THR A 169 4.13 -13.44 18.21
CA THR A 169 4.90 -14.42 18.99
C THR A 169 6.42 -14.20 18.89
N GLN A 170 6.93 -13.90 17.69
CA GLN A 170 8.34 -13.60 17.43
C GLN A 170 8.77 -12.24 17.99
N PHE A 171 7.93 -11.21 17.86
CA PHE A 171 8.29 -9.83 18.20
C PHE A 171 7.68 -9.32 19.52
N ARG A 172 7.08 -10.21 20.35
CA ARG A 172 6.49 -9.91 21.67
C ARG A 172 5.90 -8.51 21.77
N SER A 173 4.85 -8.22 21.00
CA SER A 173 4.04 -7.03 21.28
C SER A 173 3.44 -7.20 22.66
N VAL A 174 3.91 -6.41 23.62
CA VAL A 174 3.43 -6.41 25.01
C VAL A 174 1.92 -6.18 25.00
N ASP A 175 1.18 -7.11 25.60
CA ASP A 175 -0.24 -7.00 25.90
C ASP A 175 -0.52 -5.62 26.55
N PRO A 176 -1.23 -4.69 25.90
CA PRO A 176 -1.57 -3.42 26.51
C PRO A 176 -2.80 -3.65 27.39
N ARG A 177 -2.57 -4.18 28.59
CA ARG A 177 -3.49 -3.97 29.71
C ARG A 177 -3.33 -2.56 30.26
#